data_AF-A0A951N828-F1
#
_entry.id   AF-A0A951N828-F1
#
_cell.length_a   1.000
_cell.length_b   1.000
_cell.length_c   1.000
_cell.angle_alpha   90.00
_cell.angle_beta   90.00
_cell.angle_gamma   90.00
#
_symmetry.space_group_name_H-M   'P 1'
#
loop_
_entity.id
_entity.type
_entity.pdbx_description
1 polymer ?
#
loop_
_entity_poly.entity_id
_entity_poly.type
_entity_poly.pdbx_seq_one_letter_code
_entity_poly.pdbx_strand_id
1 'polypeptide(L)'
;MNQFLLAVACTGFLLLPIFVLSLRALGPRWFTGLVALCVVALGGWFLVNAVIYFHFENLGDQLRALDDNPPPQLAKEWANDGAKRVFGVLFGGFYALIYYAPFALIYEVARGAKRFGSKRRAPAL
;
A
#
# COMPACT_ATOMS: atom_id res chain seq x y z
N MET A 1 -21.72 2.57 -1.07
CA MET A 1 -20.75 3.04 -0.05
C MET A 1 -19.47 2.20 -0.08
N ASN A 2 -19.58 0.87 -0.12
CA ASN A 2 -18.43 -0.05 -0.11
C ASN A 2 -17.48 0.11 -1.32
N GLN A 3 -18.01 0.33 -2.53
CA GLN A 3 -17.18 0.62 -3.71
C GLN A 3 -16.30 1.87 -3.57
N PHE A 4 -16.83 2.93 -2.95
CA PHE A 4 -16.06 4.16 -2.70
C PHE A 4 -14.95 3.91 -1.67
N LEU A 5 -15.27 3.22 -0.57
CA LEU A 5 -14.30 2.88 0.48
C LEU A 5 -13.19 1.95 -0.05
N LEU A 6 -13.54 1.02 -0.94
CA LEU A 6 -12.58 0.19 -1.68
C LEU A 6 -11.61 1.06 -2.49
N ALA A 7 -12.13 2.02 -3.27
CA ALA A 7 -11.30 2.91 -4.06
C ALA A 7 -10.37 3.78 -3.19
N VAL A 8 -10.88 4.27 -2.05
CA VAL A 8 -10.07 5.02 -1.06
C VAL A 8 -8.96 4.14 -0.49
N ALA A 9 -9.25 2.90 -0.10
CA ALA A 9 -8.26 1.98 0.45
C ALA A 9 -7.18 1.61 -0.58
N CYS A 10 -7.57 1.36 -1.84
CA CYS A 10 -6.62 1.12 -2.94
C CYS A 10 -5.73 2.33 -3.21
N THR A 11 -6.32 3.53 -3.27
CA THR A 11 -5.57 4.78 -3.48
C THR A 11 -4.60 5.03 -2.32
N GLY A 12 -5.07 4.85 -1.09
CA GLY A 12 -4.24 4.95 0.11
C GLY A 12 -3.06 3.99 0.08
N PHE A 13 -3.28 2.74 -0.34
CA PHE A 13 -2.21 1.74 -0.47
C PHE A 13 -1.16 2.16 -1.50
N LEU A 14 -1.58 2.63 -2.68
CA LEU A 14 -0.67 3.05 -3.74
C LEU A 14 0.12 4.32 -3.39
N LEU A 15 -0.47 5.23 -2.64
CA LEU A 15 0.18 6.48 -2.22
C LEU A 15 1.03 6.33 -0.96
N LEU A 16 0.85 5.26 -0.18
CA LEU A 16 1.56 5.02 1.08
C LEU A 16 3.10 5.13 0.93
N PRO A 17 3.75 4.49 -0.06
CA PRO A 17 5.20 4.62 -0.25
C PRO A 17 5.65 6.07 -0.47
N ILE A 18 4.93 6.80 -1.31
CA ILE A 18 5.25 8.19 -1.65
C ILE A 18 5.08 9.08 -0.43
N PHE A 19 3.99 8.89 0.31
CA PHE A 19 3.70 9.64 1.53
C PHE A 19 4.78 9.41 2.60
N VAL A 20 5.16 8.15 2.86
CA VAL A 20 6.17 7.81 3.86
C VAL A 20 7.55 8.35 3.48
N LEU A 21 7.94 8.27 2.20
CA LEU A 21 9.22 8.82 1.73
C LEU A 21 9.23 10.34 1.75
N SER A 22 8.10 10.99 1.43
CA SER A 22 7.92 12.43 1.56
C SER A 22 8.09 12.88 3.01
N LEU A 23 7.45 12.19 3.95
CA LEU A 23 7.63 12.43 5.38
C LEU A 23 9.09 12.22 5.79
N ARG A 24 9.76 11.19 5.29
CA ARG A 24 11.19 10.96 5.57
C ARG A 24 12.10 12.03 4.97
N ALA A 25 11.72 12.63 3.84
CA ALA A 25 12.47 13.72 3.21
C ALA A 25 12.38 15.03 4.00
N LEU A 26 11.19 15.33 4.53
CA LEU A 26 10.89 16.54 5.28
C LEU A 26 11.15 16.40 6.79
N GLY A 27 11.26 15.16 7.24
CA GLY A 27 10.96 14.80 8.61
C GLY A 27 12.07 15.01 9.64
N PRO A 28 11.67 14.98 10.92
CA PRO A 28 12.55 15.07 12.07
C PRO A 28 13.52 13.88 12.15
N ARG A 29 14.65 14.09 12.83
CA ARG A 29 15.75 13.11 12.97
C ARG A 29 15.33 11.72 13.47
N TRP A 30 14.19 11.59 14.15
CA TRP A 30 13.67 10.31 14.65
C TRP A 30 13.03 9.42 13.57
N PHE A 31 12.63 9.99 12.42
CA PHE A 31 12.00 9.24 11.34
C PHE A 31 13.06 8.51 10.49
N THR A 32 13.63 7.46 11.07
CA THR A 32 14.67 6.64 10.44
C THR A 32 14.11 5.72 9.35
N GLY A 33 14.99 5.09 8.58
CA GLY A 33 14.57 4.11 7.57
C GLY A 33 13.84 2.90 8.16
N LEU A 34 14.17 2.50 9.38
CA LEU A 34 13.46 1.42 10.09
C LEU A 34 12.04 1.85 10.46
N VAL A 35 11.86 3.08 10.95
CA VAL A 35 10.53 3.63 11.25
C VAL A 35 9.69 3.68 9.97
N ALA A 36 10.26 4.15 8.86
CA ALA A 36 9.58 4.14 7.57
C ALA A 36 9.15 2.72 7.14
N LEU A 37 10.04 1.72 7.29
CA LEU A 37 9.70 0.32 7.01
C LEU A 37 8.57 -0.19 7.89
N CYS A 38 8.59 0.09 9.20
CA CYS A 38 7.53 -0.31 10.12
C CYS A 38 6.20 0.36 9.77
N VAL A 39 6.20 1.65 9.45
CA VAL A 39 4.98 2.39 9.05
C VAL A 39 4.40 1.83 7.76
N VAL A 40 5.24 1.53 6.77
CA VAL A 40 4.78 0.91 5.51
C VAL A 40 4.24 -0.49 5.75
N ALA A 41 4.94 -1.32 6.53
CA ALA A 41 4.52 -2.69 6.80
C ALA A 41 3.17 -2.73 7.55
N LEU A 42 3.02 -1.95 8.63
CA LEU A 42 1.80 -1.92 9.43
C LEU A 42 0.66 -1.20 8.71
N GLY A 43 0.93 -0.02 8.15
CA GLY A 43 -0.06 0.76 7.41
C GLY A 43 -0.53 0.04 6.14
N GLY A 44 0.40 -0.58 5.43
CA GLY A 44 0.10 -1.39 4.26
C GLY A 44 -0.64 -2.69 4.60
N TRP A 45 -0.27 -3.36 5.69
CA TRP A 45 -1.05 -4.48 6.22
C TRP A 45 -2.49 -4.09 6.50
N PHE A 46 -2.70 -2.96 7.20
CA PHE A 46 -4.04 -2.46 7.51
C PHE A 46 -4.83 -2.14 6.22
N LEU A 47 -4.22 -1.44 5.26
CA LEU A 47 -4.87 -1.07 4.00
C LEU A 47 -5.19 -2.28 3.13
N VAL A 48 -4.32 -3.30 3.06
CA VAL A 48 -4.61 -4.55 2.35
C VAL A 48 -5.82 -5.25 2.96
N ASN A 49 -5.89 -5.34 4.29
CA ASN A 49 -7.03 -5.94 4.96
C ASN A 49 -8.31 -5.12 4.74
N ALA A 50 -8.22 -3.79 4.72
CA ALA A 50 -9.35 -2.92 4.39
C ALA A 50 -9.84 -3.12 2.94
N VAL A 51 -8.93 -3.18 1.96
CA VAL A 51 -9.26 -3.47 0.55
C VAL A 51 -9.98 -4.81 0.43
N ILE A 52 -9.44 -5.85 1.06
CA ILE A 52 -10.03 -7.19 1.04
C ILE A 52 -11.43 -7.17 1.68
N TYR A 53 -11.58 -6.52 2.83
CA TYR A 53 -12.86 -6.38 3.52
C TYR A 53 -13.91 -5.68 2.63
N PHE A 54 -13.60 -4.48 2.12
CA PHE A 54 -14.54 -3.72 1.31
C PHE A 54 -14.83 -4.36 -0.05
N HIS A 55 -13.86 -5.08 -0.62
CA HIS A 55 -14.09 -5.85 -1.84
C HIS A 55 -15.17 -6.92 -1.61
N PHE A 56 -15.12 -7.62 -0.49
CA PHE A 56 -16.11 -8.65 -0.18
C PHE A 56 -17.47 -8.11 0.22
N GLU A 57 -17.51 -7.04 0.99
CA GLU A 57 -18.77 -6.33 1.26
C GLU A 57 -19.41 -5.86 -0.06
N ASN A 58 -18.61 -5.31 -0.97
CA ASN A 58 -19.11 -4.89 -2.28
C ASN A 58 -19.60 -6.06 -3.15
N LEU A 59 -18.90 -7.21 -3.15
CA LEU A 59 -19.35 -8.41 -3.84
C LEU A 59 -20.65 -8.98 -3.23
N GLY A 60 -20.76 -8.95 -1.89
CA GLY A 60 -21.97 -9.35 -1.18
C GLY A 60 -23.18 -8.47 -1.52
N ASP A 61 -22.97 -7.15 -1.58
CA ASP A 61 -24.00 -6.19 -2.00
C ASP A 61 -24.46 -6.45 -3.44
N GLN A 62 -23.53 -6.76 -4.35
CA GLN A 62 -23.84 -7.09 -5.74
C GLN A 62 -24.62 -8.41 -5.87
N LEU A 63 -24.24 -9.45 -5.11
CA LEU A 63 -24.97 -10.72 -5.08
C LEU A 63 -26.40 -10.54 -4.57
N ARG A 64 -26.59 -9.78 -3.49
CA ARG A 64 -27.93 -9.48 -2.93
C ARG A 64 -28.79 -8.66 -3.89
N ALA A 65 -28.17 -7.80 -4.71
CA ALA A 65 -28.91 -7.00 -5.69
C ALA A 65 -29.38 -7.82 -6.91
N LEU A 66 -28.86 -9.03 -7.11
CA LEU A 66 -29.12 -9.89 -8.28
C LEU A 66 -29.98 -11.14 -7.95
N ASP A 67 -30.44 -11.28 -6.70
CA ASP A 67 -31.32 -12.31 -6.09
C ASP A 67 -31.34 -13.69 -6.77
N ASP A 68 -32.00 -13.84 -7.92
CA ASP A 68 -32.35 -15.16 -8.49
C ASP A 68 -31.38 -15.72 -9.55
N ASN A 69 -30.43 -14.93 -10.08
CA ASN A 69 -29.51 -15.42 -11.13
C ASN A 69 -28.16 -14.69 -11.12
N PRO A 70 -27.35 -14.84 -10.05
CA PRO A 70 -26.03 -14.23 -10.02
C PRO A 70 -25.16 -14.83 -11.15
N PRO A 71 -24.39 -14.00 -11.89
CA PRO A 71 -23.48 -14.50 -12.90
C PRO A 71 -22.55 -15.56 -12.28
N PRO A 72 -22.31 -16.70 -12.94
CA PRO A 72 -21.52 -17.79 -12.37
C PRO A 72 -20.09 -17.38 -12.01
N GLN A 73 -19.56 -16.34 -12.68
CA GLN A 73 -18.28 -15.73 -12.33
C GLN A 73 -18.30 -15.03 -10.97
N LEU A 74 -19.36 -14.28 -10.66
CA LEU A 74 -19.50 -13.54 -9.40
C LEU A 74 -19.63 -14.49 -8.20
N ALA A 75 -20.43 -15.55 -8.35
CA ALA A 75 -20.59 -16.59 -7.34
C ALA A 75 -19.27 -17.37 -7.11
N LYS A 76 -18.52 -17.64 -8.19
CA LYS A 76 -17.22 -18.30 -8.10
C LYS A 76 -16.17 -17.40 -7.43
N GLU A 77 -16.17 -16.10 -7.73
CA GLU A 77 -15.28 -15.15 -7.07
C GLU A 77 -15.55 -15.10 -5.57
N TRP A 78 -16.82 -15.03 -5.16
CA TRP A 78 -17.22 -15.06 -3.74
C TRP A 78 -16.89 -16.38 -3.02
N ALA A 79 -16.97 -17.52 -3.73
CA ALA A 79 -16.66 -18.83 -3.15
C ALA A 79 -15.15 -19.10 -2.99
N ASN A 80 -14.29 -18.49 -3.81
CA ASN A 80 -12.84 -18.79 -3.86
C ASN A 80 -12.02 -17.97 -2.84
N ASP A 81 -12.67 -17.45 -1.78
CA ASP A 81 -12.22 -16.30 -1.01
C ASP A 81 -11.42 -16.58 0.26
N GLY A 82 -11.42 -17.83 0.74
CA GLY A 82 -10.67 -18.20 1.94
C GLY A 82 -9.18 -17.90 1.81
N ALA A 83 -8.60 -18.21 0.64
CA ALA A 83 -7.17 -18.02 0.38
C ALA A 83 -6.76 -16.54 0.37
N LYS A 84 -7.56 -15.66 -0.25
CA LYS A 84 -7.25 -14.22 -0.34
C LYS A 84 -7.26 -13.55 1.04
N ARG A 85 -8.23 -13.90 1.89
CA ARG A 85 -8.31 -13.37 3.27
C ARG A 85 -7.13 -13.83 4.12
N VAL A 86 -6.83 -15.13 4.11
CA VAL A 86 -5.68 -15.69 4.85
C VAL A 86 -4.39 -15.06 4.36
N PHE A 87 -4.22 -14.89 3.04
CA PHE A 87 -3.05 -14.25 2.48
C PHE A 87 -2.94 -12.76 2.88
N GLY A 88 -4.03 -12.01 2.86
CA GLY A 88 -4.05 -10.61 3.29
C GLY A 88 -3.67 -10.44 4.77
N VAL A 89 -4.19 -11.30 5.63
CA VAL A 89 -3.91 -11.27 7.08
C VAL A 89 -2.45 -11.64 7.37
N LEU A 90 -1.91 -12.65 6.69
CA LEU A 90 -0.55 -13.12 6.98
C LEU A 90 0.54 -12.31 6.26
N PHE A 91 0.27 -11.86 5.03
CA PHE A 91 1.29 -11.32 4.12
C PHE A 91 1.00 -9.90 3.62
N GLY A 92 -0.10 -9.26 4.02
CA GLY A 92 -0.46 -7.91 3.55
C GLY A 92 0.63 -6.86 3.79
N GLY A 93 1.32 -6.93 4.92
CA GLY A 93 2.45 -6.04 5.21
C GLY A 93 3.66 -6.31 4.31
N PHE A 94 3.94 -7.57 3.99
CA PHE A 94 5.01 -7.94 3.06
C PHE A 94 4.72 -7.45 1.64
N TYR A 95 3.45 -7.55 1.21
CA TYR A 95 3.01 -7.01 -0.07
C TYR A 95 3.24 -5.49 -0.17
N ALA A 96 2.94 -4.76 0.90
CA ALA A 96 3.24 -3.32 0.97
C ALA A 96 4.73 -3.00 0.86
N LEU A 97 5.60 -3.82 1.47
CA LEU A 97 7.04 -3.66 1.38
C LEU A 97 7.57 -3.89 -0.04
N ILE A 98 7.02 -4.86 -0.78
CA ILE A 98 7.34 -5.08 -2.20
C ILE A 98 7.02 -3.82 -3.01
N TYR A 99 5.86 -3.22 -2.79
CA TYR A 99 5.46 -1.99 -3.47
C TYR A 99 6.30 -0.78 -3.05
N TYR A 100 6.80 -0.75 -1.81
CA TYR A 100 7.66 0.30 -1.31
C TYR A 100 9.09 0.24 -1.85
N ALA A 101 9.63 -0.95 -2.08
CA ALA A 101 11.01 -1.17 -2.51
C ALA A 101 11.45 -0.31 -3.73
N PRO A 102 10.71 -0.25 -4.86
CA PRO A 102 11.12 0.58 -5.99
C PRO A 102 11.18 2.07 -5.65
N PHE A 103 10.23 2.58 -4.86
CA PHE A 103 10.25 4.00 -4.45
C PHE A 103 11.38 4.30 -3.48
N ALA A 104 11.67 3.39 -2.55
CA ALA A 104 12.78 3.53 -1.63
C ALA A 104 14.13 3.56 -2.37
N LEU A 105 14.29 2.73 -3.39
CA LEU A 105 15.47 2.73 -4.25
C LEU A 105 15.63 4.08 -4.97
N ILE A 106 14.56 4.57 -5.62
CA ILE A 106 14.56 5.89 -6.29
C ILE A 106 14.93 7.00 -5.30
N TYR A 107 14.36 6.95 -4.09
CA TYR A 107 14.63 7.93 -3.04
C TYR A 107 16.11 7.95 -2.62
N GLU A 108 16.71 6.78 -2.34
CA GLU A 108 18.12 6.72 -1.91
C GLU A 108 19.07 7.13 -3.04
N VAL A 109 18.77 6.78 -4.30
CA VAL A 109 19.54 7.24 -5.48
C VAL A 109 19.47 8.77 -5.60
N ALA A 110 18.27 9.35 -5.52
CA ALA A 110 18.10 10.81 -5.59
C ALA A 110 18.81 11.53 -4.45
N ARG A 111 18.76 10.97 -3.23
CA ARG A 111 19.45 11.51 -2.06
C ARG A 111 20.97 11.42 -2.20
N GLY A 112 21.49 10.30 -2.72
CA GLY A 112 22.91 10.11 -3.01
C GLY A 112 23.42 11.11 -4.05
N ALA A 113 22.68 11.28 -5.15
CA ALA A 113 23.01 12.24 -6.21
C ALA A 113 23.08 13.69 -5.69
N LYS A 114 22.11 14.11 -4.86
CA LYS A 114 22.14 15.44 -4.22
C LYS A 114 23.37 15.65 -3.34
N ARG A 115 23.74 14.65 -2.54
CA ARG A 115 24.95 14.70 -1.67
C ARG A 115 26.23 14.81 -2.49
N PHE A 116 26.33 14.05 -3.58
CA PHE A 116 27.51 14.05 -4.43
C PHE A 116 27.66 15.37 -5.22
N GLY A 117 26.56 15.89 -5.76
CA GLY A 117 26.53 17.20 -6.42
C GLY A 117 26.82 18.37 -5.47
N SER A 118 26.34 18.30 -4.23
CA SER A 118 26.64 19.32 -3.20
C SER A 118 28.12 19.32 -2.79
N LYS A 119 28.74 18.14 -2.61
CA LYS A 119 30.18 18.04 -2.29
C LYS A 119 31.08 18.63 -3.38
N ARG A 120 30.72 18.48 -4.66
CA ARG A 120 31.48 19.07 -5.79
C ARG A 120 31.34 20.58 -5.91
N ARG A 121 30.34 21.19 -5.27
CA ARG A 121 30.10 22.64 -5.29
C ARG A 121 30.66 23.38 -4.08
N ALA A 122 31.26 22.67 -3.11
CA ALA A 122 31.96 23.32 -2.01
C ALA A 122 33.30 23.85 -2.54
N PRO A 123 33.57 25.17 -2.54
CA PRO A 123 34.89 25.69 -2.84
C PRO A 123 35.86 25.15 -1.79
N ALA A 124 37.02 24.66 -2.24
CA ALA A 124 38.13 24.37 -1.35
C ALA A 124 38.56 25.71 -0.71
N LEU A 125 38.20 25.88 0.57
CA LEU A 125 38.77 26.90 1.44
C LEU A 125 40.13 26.41 1.92
#